data_AF-A0AAD7BWY6-F1
#
_entry.id   AF-A0AAD7BWY6-F1
#
_cell.length_a   1.000
_cell.length_b   1.000
_cell.length_c   1.000
_cell.angle_alpha   90.00
_cell.angle_beta   90.00
_cell.angle_gamma   90.00
#
_symmetry.space_group_name_H-M   'P 1'
#
loop_
_entity.id
_entity.type
_entity.pdbx_description
1 polymer ?
#
loop_
_entity_poly.entity_id
_entity_poly.type
_entity_poly.pdbx_seq_one_letter_code
_entity_poly.pdbx_strand_id
1 'polypeptide(L)'
;MVRFGPPIQPDPTNPSLPGIDSPPPLTTGAVTRRDSWPSREAAYASFAANAFFSTWDPRVLQRYVERGLVDAEDGGVRLGMPPLQEALAFAGTDGSGAVWDQLPNLEPRVAVRWVVPGKPDHPEIGGPDATQERVWRRPCQLVEC
;
A
#
# COMPACT_ATOMS: atom_id res chain seq x y z
N MET A 1 10.52 4.19 3.90
CA MET A 1 10.04 2.91 4.44
C MET A 1 8.55 2.81 4.17
N VAL A 2 8.16 2.03 3.15
CA VAL A 2 6.93 1.21 3.07
C VAL A 2 7.35 0.04 2.18
N ARG A 3 7.25 -1.19 2.71
CA ARG A 3 7.73 -2.40 2.06
C ARG A 3 6.59 -2.96 1.20
N PHE A 4 6.75 -2.92 -0.11
CA PHE A 4 6.03 -3.78 -1.05
C PHE A 4 7.10 -4.70 -1.65
N GLY A 5 6.98 -6.01 -1.49
CA GLY A 5 7.90 -7.01 -2.07
C GLY A 5 7.32 -7.58 -3.38
N PRO A 6 8.14 -8.18 -4.26
CA PRO A 6 7.65 -8.79 -5.49
C PRO A 6 6.86 -10.07 -5.18
N PRO A 7 5.75 -10.38 -5.90
CA PRO A 7 5.19 -11.71 -5.86
C PRO A 7 6.06 -12.65 -6.71
N ILE A 8 6.62 -13.67 -6.05
CA ILE A 8 6.95 -14.94 -6.71
C ILE A 8 5.60 -15.47 -7.23
N GLN A 9 5.47 -15.59 -8.55
CA GLN A 9 4.29 -16.18 -9.16
C GLN A 9 4.27 -17.69 -8.84
N PRO A 10 3.18 -18.26 -8.28
CA PRO A 10 3.03 -19.70 -8.24
C PRO A 10 2.77 -20.24 -9.66
N ASP A 11 3.48 -21.31 -10.01
CA ASP A 11 3.26 -22.11 -11.22
C ASP A 11 1.80 -22.61 -11.28
N PRO A 12 1.05 -22.35 -12.37
CA PRO A 12 -0.35 -22.75 -12.49
C PRO A 12 -0.58 -24.27 -12.53
N THR A 13 0.49 -25.08 -12.59
CA THR A 13 0.40 -26.55 -12.56
C THR A 13 0.62 -27.16 -11.17
N ASN A 14 0.89 -26.36 -10.14
CA ASN A 14 1.10 -26.85 -8.78
C ASN A 14 -0.09 -26.49 -7.85
N PRO A 15 -1.01 -27.42 -7.55
CA PRO A 15 -2.26 -27.12 -6.84
C PRO A 15 -2.09 -26.78 -5.35
N SER A 16 -0.88 -26.85 -4.80
CA SER A 16 -0.63 -26.66 -3.37
C SER A 16 0.73 -26.00 -3.15
N LEU A 17 0.75 -24.77 -2.64
CA LEU A 17 1.94 -24.26 -1.95
C LEU A 17 1.96 -24.88 -0.54
N PRO A 18 2.91 -25.78 -0.21
CA PRO A 18 3.02 -26.28 1.15
C PRO A 18 3.47 -25.13 2.07
N GLY A 19 2.68 -24.81 3.11
CA GLY A 19 3.15 -24.04 4.25
C GLY A 19 2.64 -22.61 4.45
N ILE A 20 1.39 -22.27 4.09
CA ILE A 20 0.76 -21.04 4.62
C ILE A 20 0.01 -21.37 5.93
N ASP A 21 0.74 -21.85 6.94
CA ASP A 21 0.17 -22.10 8.29
C ASP A 21 0.10 -20.80 9.12
N SER A 22 0.33 -19.63 8.50
CA SER A 22 0.28 -18.33 9.16
C SER A 22 -0.25 -17.26 8.21
N PRO A 23 -1.13 -16.36 8.70
CA PRO A 23 -1.59 -15.23 7.89
C PRO A 23 -0.38 -14.39 7.45
N PRO A 24 -0.41 -13.80 6.24
CA PRO A 24 0.67 -12.94 5.76
C PRO A 24 1.04 -11.91 6.85
N PRO A 25 2.34 -11.63 7.10
CA PRO A 25 2.78 -10.76 8.21
C PRO A 25 2.08 -9.39 8.27
N LEU A 26 1.60 -8.89 7.12
CA LEU A 26 0.87 -7.62 7.01
C LEU A 26 -0.57 -7.71 7.54
N THR A 27 -1.22 -8.87 7.45
CA THR A 27 -2.58 -9.12 7.98
C THR A 27 -2.58 -9.00 9.50
N THR A 28 -1.66 -9.68 10.19
CA THR A 28 -1.52 -9.59 11.66
C THR A 28 -1.19 -8.17 12.11
N GLY A 29 -0.29 -7.51 11.38
CA GLY A 29 0.06 -6.11 11.63
C GLY A 29 -1.13 -5.16 11.43
N ALA A 30 -2.05 -5.44 10.51
CA ALA A 30 -3.24 -4.62 10.31
C ALA A 30 -4.25 -4.77 11.44
N VAL A 31 -4.62 -6.01 11.81
CA VAL A 31 -5.64 -6.28 12.85
C VAL A 31 -5.29 -5.66 14.21
N THR A 32 -4.01 -5.57 14.53
CA THR A 32 -3.52 -5.09 15.83
C THR A 32 -3.24 -3.59 15.87
N ARG A 33 -3.43 -2.87 14.76
CA ARG A 33 -3.16 -1.43 14.73
C ARG A 33 -4.17 -0.67 15.56
N ARG A 34 -3.64 0.29 16.31
CA ARG A 34 -4.44 1.37 16.85
C ARG A 34 -5.14 2.10 15.70
N ASP A 35 -6.44 2.32 15.87
CA ASP A 35 -7.28 2.94 14.86
C ASP A 35 -8.06 4.17 15.36
N SER A 36 -7.92 4.55 16.63
CA SER A 36 -8.68 5.64 17.26
C SER A 36 -7.82 6.56 18.14
N TRP A 37 -8.20 7.83 18.16
CA TRP A 37 -7.54 8.92 18.90
C TRP A 37 -8.58 9.93 19.41
N PRO A 38 -8.28 10.64 20.52
CA PRO A 38 -9.21 11.62 21.08
C PRO A 38 -9.36 12.88 20.23
N SER A 39 -8.40 13.19 19.35
CA SER A 39 -8.48 14.30 18.40
C SER A 39 -7.49 14.11 17.23
N ARG A 40 -7.61 14.93 16.18
CA ARG A 40 -6.67 14.91 15.04
C ARG A 40 -5.27 15.34 15.45
N GLU A 41 -5.15 16.28 16.38
CA GLU A 41 -3.87 16.74 16.95
C GLU A 41 -3.18 15.61 17.72
N ALA A 42 -3.94 14.85 18.52
CA ALA A 42 -3.42 13.69 19.23
C ALA A 42 -2.99 12.57 18.26
N ALA A 43 -3.75 12.36 17.17
CA ALA A 43 -3.35 11.42 16.12
C ALA A 43 -2.07 11.86 15.41
N TYR A 44 -1.95 13.14 15.06
CA TYR A 44 -0.74 13.70 14.45
C TYR A 44 0.48 13.50 15.34
N ALA A 45 0.38 13.81 16.62
CA ALA A 45 1.48 13.59 17.58
C ALA A 45 1.86 12.10 17.67
N SER A 46 0.86 11.21 17.72
CA SER A 46 1.08 9.76 17.73
C SER A 46 1.79 9.25 16.47
N PHE A 47 1.41 9.75 15.28
CA PHE A 47 2.07 9.37 14.04
C PHE A 47 3.47 9.97 13.95
N ALA A 48 3.67 11.24 14.27
CA ALA A 48 4.97 11.90 14.21
C ALA A 48 6.01 11.23 15.13
N ALA A 49 5.58 10.68 16.27
CA ALA A 49 6.44 9.92 17.18
C ALA A 49 6.82 8.52 16.66
N ASN A 50 6.08 7.98 15.68
CA ASN A 50 6.34 6.67 15.12
C ASN A 50 7.44 6.75 14.04
N ALA A 51 8.48 5.93 14.18
CA ALA A 51 9.66 5.91 13.30
C ALA A 51 9.33 5.70 11.81
N PHE A 52 8.19 5.06 11.49
CA PHE A 52 7.73 4.91 10.12
C PHE A 52 7.32 6.24 9.50
N PHE A 53 6.45 6.97 10.20
CA PHE A 53 5.88 8.24 9.73
C PHE A 53 6.83 9.43 9.94
N SER A 54 7.77 9.34 10.89
CA SER A 54 8.75 10.41 11.13
C SER A 54 9.67 10.68 9.94
N THR A 55 9.78 9.73 9.01
CA THR A 55 10.54 9.89 7.76
C THR A 55 9.76 10.58 6.63
N TRP A 56 8.46 10.84 6.82
CA TRP A 56 7.62 11.50 5.83
C TRP A 56 7.82 13.01 5.86
N ASP A 57 7.55 13.67 4.73
CA ASP A 57 7.43 15.13 4.70
C ASP A 57 6.30 15.54 5.66
N PRO A 58 6.53 16.51 6.58
CA PRO A 58 5.51 16.92 7.56
C PRO A 58 4.18 17.35 6.92
N ARG A 59 4.21 17.93 5.72
CA ARG A 59 3.00 18.33 4.98
C ARG A 59 2.20 17.12 4.53
N VAL A 60 2.87 16.03 4.15
CA VAL A 60 2.21 14.76 3.79
C VAL A 60 1.58 14.13 5.02
N LEU A 61 2.31 14.10 6.15
CA LEU A 61 1.75 13.58 7.40
C LEU A 61 0.53 14.38 7.86
N GLN A 62 0.60 15.71 7.78
CA GLN A 62 -0.53 16.59 8.08
C GLN A 62 -1.74 16.25 7.20
N ARG A 63 -1.55 16.17 5.88
CA ARG A 63 -2.64 15.81 4.94
C ARG A 63 -3.18 14.41 5.19
N TYR A 64 -2.34 13.47 5.58
CA TYR A 64 -2.74 12.12 5.94
C TYR A 64 -3.66 12.11 7.17
N VAL A 65 -3.36 12.89 8.21
CA VAL A 65 -4.23 13.03 9.39
C VAL A 65 -5.53 13.76 9.06
N GLU A 66 -5.47 14.81 8.25
CA GLU A 66 -6.64 15.59 7.83
C GLU A 66 -7.63 14.76 7.00
N ARG A 67 -7.14 13.89 6.12
CA ARG A 67 -7.97 13.17 5.13
C ARG A 67 -8.15 11.68 5.39
N GLY A 68 -7.20 11.06 6.09
CA GLY A 68 -7.18 9.63 6.37
C GLY A 68 -7.97 9.24 7.63
N LEU A 69 -8.36 10.22 8.45
CA LEU A 69 -9.17 9.99 9.65
C LEU A 69 -10.59 10.55 9.47
N VAL A 70 -11.57 9.84 10.01
CA VAL A 70 -12.98 10.23 10.06
C VAL A 70 -13.39 10.49 11.51
N ASP A 71 -14.40 11.34 11.70
CA ASP A 71 -14.92 11.64 13.03
C ASP A 71 -15.63 10.40 13.60
N ALA A 72 -15.45 10.16 14.89
CA ALA A 72 -16.06 9.05 15.62
C ALA A 72 -17.26 9.55 16.45
N GLU A 73 -18.19 8.65 16.75
CA GLU A 73 -19.42 8.99 17.49
C GLU A 73 -19.15 9.46 18.92
N ASP A 74 -18.02 9.04 19.50
CA ASP A 74 -17.56 9.41 20.84
C ASP A 74 -16.88 10.80 20.89
N GLY A 75 -16.90 11.55 19.78
CA GLY A 75 -16.25 12.85 19.66
C GLY A 75 -14.74 12.79 19.37
N GLY A 76 -14.17 11.60 19.22
CA GLY A 76 -12.81 11.39 18.76
C GLY A 76 -12.69 11.27 17.25
N VAL A 77 -11.59 10.69 16.80
CA VAL A 77 -11.33 10.36 15.39
C VAL A 77 -10.82 8.95 15.24
N ARG A 78 -11.10 8.34 14.09
CA ARG A 78 -10.64 6.99 13.76
C ARG A 78 -10.15 6.87 12.32
N LEU A 79 -9.43 5.80 12.01
CA LEU A 79 -9.03 5.50 10.62
C LEU A 79 -10.27 5.41 9.72
N GLY A 80 -10.18 6.01 8.53
CA GLY A 80 -11.22 5.90 7.50
C GLY A 80 -11.37 4.47 6.97
N MET A 81 -10.27 3.70 6.95
CA MET A 81 -10.26 2.27 6.69
C MET A 81 -10.11 1.51 8.00
N PRO A 82 -11.12 0.73 8.44
CA PRO A 82 -11.02 -0.06 9.66
C PRO A 82 -9.90 -1.12 9.57
N PRO A 83 -9.22 -1.44 10.69
CA PRO A 83 -8.15 -2.45 10.74
C PRO A 83 -8.51 -3.78 10.09
N LEU A 84 -9.74 -4.25 10.31
CA LEU A 84 -10.22 -5.50 9.73
C LEU A 84 -10.32 -5.43 8.20
N GLN A 85 -10.79 -4.31 7.65
CA GLN A 85 -10.88 -4.12 6.22
C GLN A 85 -9.48 -4.07 5.59
N GLU A 86 -8.52 -3.44 6.26
CA GLU A 86 -7.11 -3.43 5.82
C GLU A 86 -6.50 -4.83 5.85
N ALA A 87 -6.76 -5.59 6.92
CA ALA A 87 -6.31 -6.97 7.04
C ALA A 87 -6.84 -7.88 5.92
N LEU A 88 -8.12 -7.70 5.55
CA LEU A 88 -8.74 -8.42 4.43
C LEU A 88 -8.09 -8.05 3.09
N ALA A 89 -7.76 -6.78 2.88
CA ALA A 89 -7.03 -6.34 1.68
C ALA A 89 -5.64 -6.99 1.58
N PHE A 90 -4.95 -7.22 2.70
CA PHE A 90 -3.67 -7.95 2.72
C PHE A 90 -3.82 -9.47 2.57
N ALA A 91 -4.94 -10.04 3.01
CA ALA A 91 -5.20 -11.47 2.90
C ALA A 91 -5.56 -11.89 1.46
N GLY A 92 -6.21 -11.01 0.70
CA GLY A 92 -6.56 -11.24 -0.70
C GLY A 92 -5.37 -11.02 -1.64
N THR A 93 -4.56 -12.05 -1.88
CA THR A 93 -3.36 -11.96 -2.72
C THR A 93 -3.63 -12.19 -4.20
N ASP A 94 -4.69 -12.92 -4.54
CA ASP A 94 -5.09 -13.34 -5.89
C ASP A 94 -5.54 -12.19 -6.79
N GLY A 95 -6.38 -11.29 -6.28
CA GLY A 95 -6.92 -10.19 -7.05
C GLY A 95 -5.86 -9.18 -7.50
N SER A 96 -4.85 -8.92 -6.66
CA SER A 96 -3.82 -7.92 -6.95
C SER A 96 -2.95 -8.28 -8.16
N GLY A 97 -2.54 -9.54 -8.27
CA GLY A 97 -1.76 -10.04 -9.40
C GLY A 97 -2.58 -10.08 -10.69
N ALA A 98 -3.81 -10.59 -10.62
CA ALA A 98 -4.69 -10.67 -11.79
C ALA A 98 -5.03 -9.27 -12.36
N VAL A 99 -5.32 -8.29 -11.49
CA VAL A 99 -5.57 -6.90 -11.91
C VAL A 99 -4.31 -6.27 -12.48
N TRP A 100 -3.16 -6.52 -11.86
CA TRP A 100 -1.87 -6.06 -12.36
C TRP A 100 -1.65 -6.53 -13.80
N ASP A 101 -1.94 -7.81 -14.10
CA ASP A 101 -1.81 -8.43 -15.43
C ASP A 101 -2.69 -7.83 -16.51
N GLN A 102 -3.78 -7.17 -16.13
CA GLN A 102 -4.65 -6.46 -17.07
C GLN A 102 -4.21 -5.02 -17.37
N LEU A 103 -3.16 -4.52 -16.72
CA LEU A 103 -2.69 -3.14 -16.93
C LEU A 103 -2.39 -2.78 -18.41
N PRO A 104 -1.82 -3.68 -19.26
CA PRO A 104 -1.67 -3.43 -20.70
C PRO A 104 -2.99 -3.20 -21.44
N ASN A 105 -4.07 -3.84 -20.96
CA ASN A 105 -5.41 -3.81 -21.56
C ASN A 105 -6.27 -2.66 -21.05
N LEU A 106 -5.76 -1.85 -20.12
CA LEU A 106 -6.48 -0.70 -19.60
C LEU A 106 -6.78 0.29 -20.73
N GLU A 107 -7.99 0.85 -20.74
CA GLU A 107 -8.41 1.78 -21.78
C GLU A 107 -7.48 3.02 -21.85
N PRO A 108 -7.14 3.53 -23.05
CA PRO A 108 -6.23 4.67 -23.21
C PRO A 108 -6.60 5.93 -22.42
N ARG A 109 -7.91 6.18 -22.21
CA ARG A 109 -8.40 7.32 -21.43
C ARG A 109 -8.05 7.29 -19.95
N VAL A 110 -7.67 6.13 -19.41
CA VAL A 110 -7.24 6.01 -18.02
C VAL A 110 -5.74 6.27 -17.94
N ALA A 111 -5.38 7.47 -17.48
CA ALA A 111 -3.99 7.83 -17.24
C ALA A 111 -3.39 7.00 -16.09
N VAL A 112 -2.23 6.41 -16.31
CA VAL A 112 -1.50 5.65 -15.29
C VAL A 112 -0.29 6.47 -14.87
N ARG A 113 -0.20 6.80 -13.58
CA ARG A 113 0.95 7.53 -13.02
C ARG A 113 1.66 6.66 -12.00
N TRP A 114 2.99 6.77 -12.01
CA TRP A 114 3.85 5.98 -11.14
C TRP A 114 4.53 6.90 -10.13
N VAL A 115 4.47 6.50 -8.87
CA VAL A 115 5.26 7.11 -7.79
C VAL A 115 6.27 6.08 -7.35
N VAL A 116 7.53 6.29 -7.72
CA VAL A 116 8.63 5.35 -7.45
C VAL A 116 9.57 5.92 -6.39
N PRO A 117 10.23 5.07 -5.57
CA PRO A 117 11.27 5.53 -4.67
C PRO A 117 12.38 6.24 -5.47
N GLY A 118 12.73 7.47 -5.07
CA GLY A 118 13.72 8.29 -5.78
C GLY A 118 14.99 8.59 -4.98
N LYS A 119 15.22 7.90 -3.85
CA LYS A 119 16.43 8.08 -3.05
C LYS A 119 17.59 7.35 -3.74
N PRO A 120 18.71 8.02 -4.09
CA PRO A 120 19.78 7.43 -4.90
C PRO A 120 20.34 6.11 -4.34
N ASP A 121 20.43 6.00 -3.02
CA ASP A 121 21.04 4.85 -2.34
C ASP A 121 20.01 3.81 -1.86
N HIS A 122 18.73 3.98 -2.22
CA HIS A 122 17.69 3.06 -1.79
C HIS A 122 17.47 1.99 -2.86
N PRO A 123 17.55 0.69 -2.51
CA PRO A 123 17.34 -0.37 -3.48
C PRO A 123 15.94 -0.26 -4.09
N GLU A 124 15.86 -0.62 -5.37
CA GLU A 124 14.60 -0.80 -6.06
C GLU A 124 13.72 -1.82 -5.34
N ILE A 125 12.41 -1.59 -5.44
CA ILE A 125 11.44 -2.54 -4.94
C ILE A 125 11.42 -3.75 -5.89
N GLY A 126 11.86 -4.91 -5.40
CA GLY A 126 11.86 -6.16 -6.19
C GLY A 126 13.21 -6.56 -6.77
N GLY A 127 14.28 -5.81 -6.49
CA GLY A 127 15.61 -6.06 -7.04
C GLY A 127 15.97 -5.14 -8.19
N PRO A 128 17.17 -5.28 -8.78
CA PRO A 128 17.61 -4.46 -9.91
C PRO A 128 16.63 -4.52 -11.08
N ASP A 129 16.41 -3.39 -11.76
CA ASP A 129 15.55 -3.21 -12.94
C ASP A 129 14.04 -3.48 -12.75
N ALA A 130 13.63 -3.98 -11.59
CA ALA A 130 12.24 -4.31 -11.27
C ALA A 130 11.31 -3.08 -11.38
N THR A 131 11.82 -1.86 -11.18
CA THR A 131 11.06 -0.62 -11.36
C THR A 131 10.72 -0.39 -12.82
N GLN A 132 11.66 -0.63 -13.73
CA GLN A 132 11.41 -0.47 -15.15
C GLN A 132 10.34 -1.46 -15.63
N GLU A 133 10.46 -2.74 -15.24
CA GLU A 133 9.47 -3.78 -15.57
C GLU A 133 8.06 -3.41 -15.11
N ARG A 134 7.94 -2.78 -13.93
CA ARG A 134 6.65 -2.38 -13.37
C ARG A 134 6.07 -1.15 -14.06
N VAL A 135 6.89 -0.15 -14.33
CA VAL A 135 6.45 1.16 -14.83
C VAL A 135 6.18 1.13 -16.34
N TRP A 136 6.94 0.37 -17.13
CA TRP A 136 6.84 0.31 -18.60
C TRP A 136 5.86 -0.75 -19.13
N ARG A 137 4.95 -1.24 -18.29
CA ARG A 137 4.00 -2.28 -18.71
C ARG A 137 3.00 -1.82 -19.78
N ARG A 138 2.81 -0.50 -19.94
CA ARG A 138 2.04 0.09 -21.05
C ARG A 138 3.00 0.86 -21.98
N PRO A 139 2.85 0.71 -23.30
CA PRO A 139 3.56 1.56 -24.26
C PRO A 139 3.10 3.03 -24.17
N CYS A 140 1.89 3.26 -23.65
CA CYS A 140 1.24 4.56 -23.51
C CYS A 140 0.83 4.82 -22.06
N GLN A 141 1.52 5.76 -21.40
CA GLN A 141 1.25 6.13 -20.01
C GLN A 141 0.33 7.37 -19.88
N LEU A 142 0.30 8.22 -20.91
CA LEU A 142 -0.54 9.41 -21.00
C LEU A 142 -1.79 9.14 -21.84
N VAL A 143 -2.82 9.98 -21.67
CA VAL A 143 -4.08 9.91 -22.44
C VAL A 143 -3.83 10.12 -23.94
N GLU A 144 -2.73 10.78 -24.29
CA GLU A 144 -2.29 11.01 -25.65
C GLU A 144 -1.07 10.14 -25.95
N CYS A 145 -1.32 9.17 -26.82
CA CYS A 145 -0.40 8.55 -27.75
C CYS A 145 -0.98 8.78 -29.15
#